data_AF-A0A9X1XSR4-F1
#
_entry.id   AF-A0A9X1XSR4-F1
#
_cell.length_a   1.000
_cell.length_b   1.000
_cell.length_c   1.000
_cell.angle_alpha   90.00
_cell.angle_beta   90.00
_cell.angle_gamma   90.00
#
_symmetry.space_group_name_H-M   'P 1'
#
loop_
_entity.id
_entity.type
_entity.pdbx_description
1 polymer ?
#
loop_
_entity_poly.entity_id
_entity_poly.type
_entity_poly.pdbx_seq_one_letter_code
_entity_poly.pdbx_strand_id
1 'polypeptide(L)'
;MKNNHTTTLKEAIQLLKLKQDQELLELKDQYYYTYESLKPVNIIKKAFGQMTQSSEFRGNVLSNVIGIASGYLTKKVLVGSTHNPVKRILGTLLQFVITNVVTKKTEKTIDNEMLRD
;
A
#
# COMPACT_ATOMS: atom_id res chain seq x y z
N MET A 1 20.08 -64.53 -39.20
CA MET A 1 19.17 -63.38 -38.98
C MET A 1 19.57 -62.72 -37.68
N LYS A 2 20.14 -61.51 -37.72
CA LYS A 2 20.51 -60.76 -36.51
C LYS A 2 19.21 -60.25 -35.87
N ASN A 3 18.96 -60.64 -34.62
CA ASN A 3 17.65 -60.70 -33.98
C ASN A 3 16.95 -59.31 -33.87
N ASN A 4 15.88 -59.12 -34.64
CA ASN A 4 15.01 -57.92 -34.66
C ASN A 4 14.63 -57.46 -33.23
N HIS A 5 14.24 -58.40 -32.37
CA HIS A 5 13.83 -58.12 -30.99
C HIS A 5 14.88 -57.42 -30.13
N THR A 6 16.18 -57.68 -30.35
CA THR A 6 17.24 -57.02 -29.57
C THR A 6 17.45 -55.58 -30.02
N THR A 7 17.23 -55.29 -31.30
CA THR A 7 17.22 -53.93 -31.84
C THR A 7 16.04 -53.13 -31.30
N THR A 8 14.83 -53.69 -31.35
CA THR A 8 13.61 -53.05 -30.81
C THR A 8 13.75 -52.74 -29.32
N LEU A 9 14.31 -53.66 -28.52
CA LEU A 9 14.50 -53.44 -27.10
C LEU A 9 15.50 -52.31 -26.82
N LYS A 10 16.59 -52.23 -27.61
CA LYS A 10 17.60 -51.17 -27.47
C LYS A 10 17.03 -49.80 -27.83
N GLU A 11 16.23 -49.71 -28.89
CA GLU A 11 15.52 -48.50 -29.29
C GLU A 11 14.53 -48.05 -28.21
N ALA A 12 13.74 -48.98 -27.66
CA ALA A 12 12.83 -48.69 -26.56
C ALA A 12 13.57 -48.18 -25.31
N ILE A 13 14.71 -48.79 -24.95
CA ILE A 13 15.55 -48.32 -23.84
C ILE A 13 16.08 -46.91 -24.10
N GLN A 14 16.52 -46.61 -25.32
CA GLN A 14 16.96 -45.25 -25.68
C GLN A 14 15.83 -44.24 -25.57
N LEU A 15 14.65 -44.57 -26.08
CA LEU A 15 13.48 -43.70 -25.99
C LEU A 15 13.05 -43.45 -24.54
N LEU A 16 13.05 -44.49 -23.70
CA LEU A 16 12.75 -44.37 -22.28
C LEU A 16 13.79 -43.52 -21.53
N LYS A 17 15.08 -43.63 -21.87
CA LYS A 17 16.13 -42.78 -21.29
C LYS A 17 15.94 -41.31 -21.67
N LEU A 18 15.67 -41.02 -22.94
CA LEU A 18 15.38 -39.66 -23.39
C LEU A 18 14.16 -39.08 -22.67
N LYS A 19 13.10 -39.87 -22.53
CA LYS A 19 11.91 -39.47 -21.78
C LYS A 19 12.22 -39.20 -20.32
N GLN A 20 12.97 -40.09 -19.66
CA GLN A 20 13.38 -39.92 -18.27
C GLN A 20 14.22 -38.65 -18.06
N ASP A 21 15.17 -38.37 -18.95
CA ASP A 21 16.01 -37.18 -18.88
C ASP A 21 15.17 -35.90 -19.03
N GLN A 22 14.18 -35.91 -19.95
CA GLN A 22 13.26 -34.80 -20.12
C GLN A 22 12.36 -34.60 -18.89
N GLU A 23 11.75 -35.66 -18.37
CA GLU A 23 10.91 -35.61 -17.16
C GLU A 23 11.70 -35.07 -15.95
N LEU A 24 12.98 -35.43 -15.85
CA LEU A 24 13.84 -34.98 -14.76
C LEU A 24 14.21 -33.49 -14.89
N LEU A 25 14.37 -32.98 -16.11
CA LEU A 25 14.53 -31.55 -16.36
C LEU A 25 13.26 -30.77 -15.99
N GLU A 26 12.10 -31.23 -16.45
CA GLU A 26 10.80 -30.60 -16.14
C GLU A 26 10.53 -30.57 -14.63
N LEU A 27 10.86 -31.66 -13.91
CA LEU A 27 10.72 -31.74 -12.47
C LEU A 27 11.63 -30.74 -11.74
N LYS A 28 12.88 -30.56 -12.20
CA LYS A 28 13.81 -29.57 -11.63
C LYS A 28 13.30 -28.15 -11.84
N ASP A 29 12.78 -27.86 -13.01
CA ASP A 29 12.22 -26.54 -13.33
C ASP A 29 10.97 -26.25 -12.49
N GLN A 30 10.05 -27.22 -12.37
CA GLN A 30 8.87 -27.10 -11.51
C GLN A 30 9.25 -26.94 -10.04
N TYR A 31 10.26 -27.68 -9.56
CA TYR A 31 10.77 -27.54 -8.21
C TYR A 31 11.31 -26.13 -7.96
N TYR A 32 12.17 -25.64 -8.87
CA TYR A 32 12.74 -24.29 -8.76
C TYR A 32 11.64 -23.22 -8.80
N TYR A 33 10.72 -23.29 -9.75
CA TYR A 33 9.62 -22.35 -9.85
C TYR A 33 8.72 -22.38 -8.62
N THR A 34 8.39 -23.57 -8.11
CA THR A 34 7.57 -23.72 -6.91
C THR A 34 8.29 -23.13 -5.70
N TYR A 35 9.56 -23.47 -5.51
CA TYR A 35 10.39 -22.93 -4.43
C TYR A 35 10.49 -21.40 -4.48
N GLU A 36 10.80 -20.83 -5.65
CA GLU A 36 10.82 -19.39 -5.85
C GLU A 36 9.45 -18.77 -5.58
N SER A 37 8.36 -19.41 -6.01
CA SER A 37 7.01 -18.88 -5.83
C SER A 37 6.55 -18.86 -4.37
N LEU A 38 7.06 -19.78 -3.55
CA LEU A 38 6.78 -19.88 -2.11
C LEU A 38 7.66 -18.95 -1.28
N LYS A 39 8.68 -18.31 -1.86
CA LYS A 39 9.46 -17.30 -1.15
C LYS A 39 8.52 -16.16 -0.72
N PRO A 40 8.61 -15.70 0.55
CA PRO A 40 7.72 -14.67 1.08
C PRO A 40 7.70 -13.40 0.20
N VAL A 41 8.85 -13.01 -0.35
CA VAL A 41 8.97 -11.85 -1.26
C VAL A 41 8.10 -12.00 -2.50
N ASN A 42 8.07 -13.18 -3.11
CA ASN A 42 7.26 -13.45 -4.30
C ASN A 42 5.77 -13.58 -3.97
N ILE A 43 5.43 -14.10 -2.80
CA ILE A 43 4.05 -14.13 -2.30
C ILE A 43 3.54 -12.69 -2.10
N ILE A 44 4.30 -11.84 -1.41
CA ILE A 44 3.95 -10.43 -1.19
C ILE A 44 3.83 -9.70 -2.53
N LYS A 45 4.76 -9.92 -3.46
CA LYS A 45 4.73 -9.32 -4.80
C LYS A 45 3.48 -9.74 -5.58
N LYS A 46 3.10 -11.02 -5.54
CA LYS A 46 1.87 -11.52 -6.17
C LYS A 46 0.62 -10.91 -5.50
N ALA A 47 0.57 -10.88 -4.17
CA ALA A 47 -0.54 -10.27 -3.44
C ALA A 47 -0.70 -8.78 -3.76
N PHE A 48 0.40 -8.00 -3.76
CA PHE A 48 0.37 -6.58 -4.16
C PHE A 48 -0.02 -6.39 -5.63
N GLY A 49 0.52 -7.20 -6.55
CA GLY A 49 0.15 -7.14 -7.97
C GLY A 49 -1.34 -7.39 -8.18
N GLN A 50 -1.92 -8.38 -7.51
CA GLN A 50 -3.35 -8.68 -7.58
C GLN A 50 -4.21 -7.60 -6.90
N MET A 51 -3.78 -7.09 -5.74
CA MET A 51 -4.48 -6.01 -5.05
C MET A 51 -4.50 -4.72 -5.88
N THR A 52 -3.39 -4.36 -6.55
CA THR A 52 -3.34 -3.13 -7.36
C THR A 52 -4.11 -3.22 -8.67
N GLN A 53 -4.39 -4.43 -9.15
CA GLN A 53 -5.20 -4.67 -10.35
C GLN A 53 -6.71 -4.51 -10.11
N SER A 54 -7.21 -4.66 -8.88
CA SER A 54 -8.62 -4.39 -8.58
C SER A 54 -8.88 -2.89 -8.43
N SER A 55 -9.87 -2.38 -9.16
CA SER A 55 -10.22 -0.95 -9.20
C SER A 55 -10.61 -0.40 -7.82
N GLU A 56 -11.22 -1.23 -6.96
CA GLU A 56 -11.65 -0.87 -5.61
C GLU A 56 -10.47 -0.64 -4.66
N PHE A 57 -9.36 -1.34 -4.84
CA PHE A 57 -8.24 -1.28 -3.92
C PHE A 57 -7.34 -0.05 -4.16
N ARG A 58 -7.24 0.44 -5.40
CA ARG A 58 -6.52 1.70 -5.69
C ARG A 58 -7.15 2.87 -4.93
N GLY A 59 -8.48 2.93 -4.87
CA GLY A 59 -9.21 3.94 -4.11
C GLY A 59 -8.92 3.86 -2.61
N ASN A 60 -9.00 2.65 -2.05
CA ASN A 60 -8.81 2.40 -0.61
C ASN A 60 -7.36 2.55 -0.13
N VAL A 61 -6.36 2.20 -0.94
CA VAL A 61 -4.95 2.41 -0.60
C VAL A 61 -4.60 3.89 -0.64
N LEU A 62 -5.03 4.60 -1.67
CA LEU A 62 -4.76 6.03 -1.79
C LEU A 62 -5.40 6.80 -0.63
N SER A 63 -6.65 6.49 -0.29
CA SER A 63 -7.34 7.12 0.85
C SER A 63 -6.68 6.76 2.18
N ASN A 64 -6.23 5.52 2.38
CA ASN A 64 -5.53 5.11 3.60
C ASN A 64 -4.14 5.78 3.73
N VAL A 65 -3.38 5.88 2.65
CA VAL A 65 -2.08 6.59 2.65
C VAL A 65 -2.29 8.08 2.94
N ILE A 66 -3.30 8.70 2.34
CA ILE A 66 -3.67 10.09 2.63
C ILE A 66 -4.13 10.23 4.09
N GLY A 67 -4.91 9.29 4.63
CA GLY A 67 -5.34 9.28 6.02
C GLY A 67 -4.18 9.15 7.02
N ILE A 68 -3.23 8.26 6.74
CA ILE A 68 -2.03 8.07 7.58
C ILE A 68 -1.12 9.30 7.48
N ALA A 69 -0.88 9.82 6.27
CA ALA A 69 -0.03 10.99 6.07
C ALA A 69 -0.65 12.24 6.71
N SER A 70 -1.95 12.49 6.47
CA SER A 70 -2.68 13.60 7.08
C SER A 70 -2.77 13.47 8.60
N GLY A 71 -3.01 12.28 9.14
CA GLY A 71 -3.00 12.01 10.58
C GLY A 71 -1.61 12.25 11.21
N TYR A 72 -0.53 11.84 10.55
CA TYR A 72 0.83 12.09 11.01
C TYR A 72 1.20 13.57 10.94
N LEU A 73 0.86 14.27 9.85
CA LEU A 73 1.04 15.71 9.72
C LEU A 73 0.23 16.47 10.77
N THR A 74 -1.02 16.07 11.00
CA THR A 74 -1.90 16.65 12.04
C THR A 74 -1.31 16.43 13.42
N LYS A 75 -0.85 15.22 13.75
CA LYS A 75 -0.16 14.94 15.02
C LYS A 75 1.10 15.78 15.17
N LYS A 76 1.88 15.95 14.10
CA LYS A 76 3.12 16.74 14.12
C LYS A 76 2.85 18.24 14.28
N VAL A 77 1.82 18.77 13.63
CA VAL A 77 1.48 20.20 13.65
C VAL A 77 0.67 20.58 14.90
N LEU A 78 -0.26 19.75 15.36
CA LEU A 78 -1.13 20.06 16.50
C LEU A 78 -0.56 19.55 17.83
N VAL A 79 -0.17 18.28 17.91
CA VAL A 79 0.14 17.59 19.18
C VAL A 79 1.64 17.58 19.53
N GLY A 80 2.53 17.54 18.53
CA GLY A 80 3.97 17.50 18.76
C GLY A 80 4.52 18.80 19.36
N SER A 81 5.51 18.72 20.26
CA SER A 81 6.28 19.88 20.75
C SER A 81 7.20 20.40 19.64
N THR A 82 6.60 21.01 18.62
CA THR A 82 7.32 21.66 17.52
C THR A 82 7.42 23.14 17.86
N HIS A 83 8.63 23.62 18.14
CA HIS A 83 8.99 25.02 18.45
C HIS A 83 8.85 25.96 17.22
N ASN A 84 7.87 25.70 16.35
CA ASN A 84 7.87 26.11 14.95
C ASN A 84 6.71 27.09 14.66
N PRO A 85 6.91 28.08 13.77
CA PRO A 85 6.07 29.27 13.60
C PRO A 85 4.66 28.95 13.08
N VAL A 86 4.41 27.74 12.57
CA VAL A 86 3.09 27.29 12.12
C VAL A 86 2.06 27.32 13.24
N LYS A 87 2.39 26.85 14.46
CA LYS A 87 1.47 26.93 15.62
C LYS A 87 1.16 28.38 16.00
N ARG A 88 2.16 29.26 15.91
CA ARG A 88 2.02 30.69 16.21
C ARG A 88 1.07 31.36 15.20
N ILE A 89 1.24 31.08 13.91
CA ILE A 89 0.35 31.60 12.85
C ILE A 89 -1.08 31.11 13.07
N LEU A 90 -1.28 29.80 13.28
CA LEU A 90 -2.61 29.23 13.49
C LEU A 90 -3.28 29.77 14.77
N GLY A 91 -2.52 29.91 15.87
CA GLY A 91 -3.00 30.51 17.11
C GLY A 91 -3.40 31.99 16.95
N THR A 92 -2.58 32.78 16.25
CA THR A 92 -2.89 34.20 15.97
C THR A 92 -4.13 34.34 15.09
N LEU A 93 -4.30 33.49 14.08
CA LEU A 93 -5.50 33.50 13.24
C LEU A 93 -6.76 33.13 14.03
N LEU A 94 -6.68 32.09 14.87
CA LEU A 94 -7.78 31.70 15.75
C LEU A 94 -8.15 32.84 16.71
N GLN A 95 -7.15 33.47 17.33
CA GLN A 95 -7.36 34.61 18.21
C GLN A 95 -8.04 35.76 17.47
N PHE A 96 -7.59 36.11 16.27
CA PHE A 96 -8.19 37.18 15.46
C PHE A 96 -9.67 36.91 15.12
N VAL A 97 -10.00 35.67 14.76
CA VAL A 97 -11.40 35.27 14.49
C VAL A 97 -12.26 35.39 15.75
N ILE A 98 -11.79 34.85 16.88
CA ILE A 98 -12.52 34.91 18.15
C ILE A 98 -12.71 36.37 18.58
N THR A 99 -11.66 37.19 18.52
CA THR A 99 -11.73 38.61 18.85
C THR A 99 -12.74 39.33 17.96
N ASN A 100 -12.72 39.15 16.64
CA ASN A 100 -13.70 39.78 15.76
C ASN A 100 -15.14 39.37 16.06
N VAL A 101 -15.38 38.10 16.42
CA VAL A 101 -16.73 37.61 16.77
C VAL A 101 -17.20 38.18 18.11
N VAL A 102 -16.32 38.22 19.11
CA VAL A 102 -16.63 38.78 20.44
C VAL A 102 -16.84 40.28 20.34
N THR A 103 -15.93 41.02 19.70
CA THR A 103 -16.05 42.48 19.51
C THR A 103 -17.34 42.84 18.80
N LYS A 104 -17.72 42.13 17.71
CA LYS A 104 -19.01 42.38 17.03
C LYS A 104 -20.25 42.10 17.91
N LYS A 105 -20.14 41.21 18.89
CA LYS A 105 -21.21 40.95 19.85
C LYS A 105 -21.24 42.01 20.95
N THR A 106 -20.08 42.40 21.47
CA THR A 106 -19.94 43.45 22.49
C THR A 106 -20.36 44.82 21.96
N GLU A 107 -19.99 45.17 20.73
CA GLU A 107 -20.40 46.40 20.06
C GLU A 107 -21.93 46.48 19.92
N LYS A 108 -22.57 45.36 19.52
CA LYS A 108 -24.04 45.24 19.51
C LYS A 108 -24.70 45.33 20.90
N THR A 109 -24.00 44.99 21.98
CA THR A 109 -24.52 45.11 23.34
C THR A 109 -24.38 46.54 23.87
N ILE A 110 -23.24 47.19 23.60
CA ILE A 110 -22.97 48.58 24.00
C ILE A 110 -23.90 49.55 23.24
N ASP A 111 -24.09 49.37 21.93
CA ASP A 111 -25.00 50.21 21.13
C ASP A 111 -26.46 50.10 21.60
N ASN A 112 -26.87 48.93 22.10
CA ASN A 112 -28.24 48.68 22.56
C ASN A 112 -28.48 49.18 24.01
N GLU A 113 -27.43 49.41 24.78
CA GLU A 113 -27.49 50.08 26.09
C GLU A 113 -27.45 51.61 25.94
N MET A 114 -26.69 52.17 24.99
CA MET A 114 -26.67 53.62 24.70
C MET A 114 -27.93 54.16 23.99
N LEU A 115 -28.84 53.29 23.56
CA LEU A 115 -30.16 53.65 23.00
C LEU A 115 -31.30 53.53 24.02
N ARG A 116 -30.98 53.26 25.30
CA ARG A 116 -31.96 53.09 26.40
C ARG A 116 -31.85 54.12 27.53
N ASP A 117 -30.99 55.13 27.39
CA ASP A 117 -30.95 56.35 28.21
C ASP A 117 -31.30 57.58 27.34
#